data_AF-A0A259BBH8-F1
#
_entry.id   AF-A0A259BBH8-F1
#
_cell.length_a   1.000
_cell.length_b   1.000
_cell.length_c   1.000
_cell.angle_alpha   90.00
_cell.angle_beta   90.00
_cell.angle_gamma   90.00
#
_symmetry.space_group_name_H-M   'P 1'
#
loop_
_entity.id
_entity.type
_entity.pdbx_description
1 polymer ?
#
loop_
_entity_poly.entity_id
_entity_poly.type
_entity_poly.pdbx_seq_one_letter_code
_entity_poly.pdbx_strand_id
1 'polypeptide(L)'
;MDLDPVVLARLQFAFTVSFHIIFPSFTIGLSAFIATLELLWIKTDRDVFHRLSRFWTKIFAVSFAMGVVSGIVLSYQFGTNWSRFSEVTGSVIGPLIGFEVLTAFFLEATFLGVMLFGWNRVPRWLHVLACVMVAVGTAMSAFWILSANSWMQTPTGYEMRDGLAYPLDWIEIIFNPSFLHRLPHMLLAAYLTTSLVVLAVGARYLLAGKFTEEARVMMQM
;
A
#
# COMPACT_ATOMS: atom_id res chain seq x y z
N MET A 1 -5.33 38.25 12.76
CA MET A 1 -4.32 37.66 11.87
C MET A 1 -5.07 36.64 11.05
N ASP A 2 -5.43 36.99 9.82
CA ASP A 2 -6.11 36.03 8.96
C ASP A 2 -5.05 35.06 8.43
N LEU A 3 -5.20 33.79 8.79
CA LEU A 3 -4.33 32.72 8.32
C LEU A 3 -4.67 32.47 6.85
N ASP A 4 -3.66 32.53 5.97
CA ASP A 4 -3.81 32.28 4.54
C ASP A 4 -4.41 30.88 4.30
N PRO A 5 -5.60 30.77 3.66
CA PRO A 5 -6.24 29.50 3.36
C PRO A 5 -5.34 28.53 2.59
N VAL A 6 -4.44 29.03 1.73
CA VAL A 6 -3.51 28.19 0.96
C VAL A 6 -2.48 27.52 1.90
N VAL A 7 -1.97 28.26 2.87
CA VAL A 7 -1.04 27.72 3.88
C VAL A 7 -1.75 26.69 4.75
N LEU A 8 -2.98 26.98 5.20
CA LEU A 8 -3.78 26.05 5.98
C LEU A 8 -4.09 24.75 5.22
N ALA A 9 -4.48 24.85 3.95
CA ALA A 9 -4.74 23.67 3.10
C ALA A 9 -3.48 22.81 2.92
N ARG A 10 -2.30 23.43 2.74
CA ARG A 10 -1.02 22.71 2.68
C ARG A 10 -0.67 22.02 3.99
N LEU A 11 -0.83 22.69 5.12
CA LEU A 11 -0.57 22.12 6.45
C LEU A 11 -1.51 20.94 6.74
N GLN A 12 -2.79 21.08 6.43
CA GLN A 12 -3.77 20.01 6.59
C GLN A 12 -3.42 18.80 5.71
N PHE A 13 -3.15 19.03 4.42
CA PHE A 13 -2.78 17.95 3.50
C PHE A 13 -1.48 17.27 3.92
N ALA A 14 -0.47 18.05 4.34
CA ALA A 14 0.81 17.53 4.84
C ALA A 14 0.62 16.64 6.07
N PHE A 15 -0.22 17.06 7.02
CA PHE A 15 -0.55 16.23 8.19
C PHE A 15 -1.24 14.93 7.78
N THR A 16 -2.28 15.01 6.94
CA THR A 16 -3.06 13.85 6.52
C THR A 16 -2.21 12.84 5.74
N VAL A 17 -1.43 13.28 4.76
CA VAL A 17 -0.58 12.39 3.96
C VAL A 17 0.56 11.79 4.78
N SER A 18 1.17 12.56 5.68
CA SER A 18 2.25 12.07 6.56
C SER A 18 1.75 11.04 7.56
N PHE A 19 0.53 11.20 8.07
CA PHE A 19 -0.09 10.19 8.91
C PHE A 19 -0.49 8.96 8.10
N HIS A 20 -1.08 9.17 6.92
CA HIS A 20 -1.54 8.08 6.06
C HIS A 20 -0.38 7.18 5.67
N ILE A 21 0.74 7.71 5.17
CA ILE A 21 1.83 6.91 4.59
C ILE A 21 2.46 5.89 5.56
N ILE A 22 2.36 6.12 6.88
CA ILE A 22 2.84 5.19 7.92
C ILE A 22 2.20 3.81 7.74
N PHE A 23 0.92 3.75 7.34
CA PHE A 23 0.20 2.49 7.24
C PHE A 23 0.47 1.75 5.93
N PRO A 24 0.27 2.32 4.73
CA PRO A 24 0.56 1.65 3.46
C PRO A 24 2.02 1.25 3.31
N SER A 25 2.97 2.08 3.74
CA SER A 25 4.40 1.73 3.68
C SER A 25 4.72 0.46 4.49
N PHE A 26 4.01 0.23 5.59
CA PHE A 26 4.16 -0.99 6.37
C PHE A 26 3.31 -2.15 5.82
N THR A 27 2.07 -1.92 5.40
CA THR A 27 1.19 -3.00 4.95
C THR A 27 1.61 -3.60 3.60
N ILE A 28 2.18 -2.80 2.69
CA ILE A 28 2.72 -3.29 1.40
C ILE A 28 3.84 -4.32 1.62
N GLY A 29 4.77 -4.05 2.53
CA GLY A 29 5.82 -5.02 2.82
C GLY A 29 5.33 -6.17 3.69
N LEU A 30 4.42 -5.90 4.64
CA LEU A 30 3.91 -6.93 5.53
C LEU A 30 3.04 -7.95 4.79
N SER A 31 2.24 -7.54 3.81
CA SER A 31 1.47 -8.46 2.96
C SER A 31 2.40 -9.39 2.18
N ALA A 32 3.47 -8.86 1.58
CA ALA A 32 4.49 -9.64 0.88
C ALA A 32 5.23 -10.61 1.80
N PHE A 33 5.55 -10.18 3.04
CA PHE A 33 6.15 -11.04 4.05
C PHE A 33 5.22 -12.18 4.48
N ILE A 34 3.94 -11.90 4.73
CA ILE A 34 2.94 -12.91 5.05
C ILE A 34 2.76 -13.90 3.91
N ALA A 35 2.66 -13.42 2.66
CA ALA A 35 2.59 -14.28 1.48
C ALA A 35 3.83 -15.19 1.37
N THR A 36 5.01 -14.67 1.66
CA THR A 36 6.26 -15.45 1.68
C THR A 36 6.22 -16.54 2.75
N LEU A 37 5.76 -16.22 3.97
CA LEU A 37 5.61 -17.21 5.04
C LEU A 37 4.63 -18.32 4.67
N GLU A 38 3.48 -17.98 4.09
CA GLU A 38 2.48 -18.96 3.63
C GLU A 38 3.00 -19.85 2.50
N LEU A 39 3.74 -19.29 1.55
CA LEU A 39 4.41 -20.06 0.49
C LEU A 39 5.49 -20.99 1.04
N LEU A 40 6.26 -20.56 2.04
CA LEU A 40 7.23 -21.42 2.72
C LEU A 40 6.54 -22.51 3.54
N TRP A 41 5.42 -22.19 4.19
CA TRP A 41 4.63 -23.16 4.94
C TRP A 41 4.10 -24.27 4.02
N ILE A 42 3.42 -23.94 2.91
CA ILE A 42 2.88 -24.97 2.01
C ILE A 42 3.98 -25.80 1.34
N LYS A 43 5.18 -25.23 1.14
CA LYS A 43 6.33 -25.92 0.55
C LYS A 43 7.07 -26.83 1.54
N THR A 44 7.17 -26.43 2.81
CA THR A 44 8.02 -27.11 3.80
C THR A 44 7.26 -27.84 4.89
N ASP A 45 5.95 -27.59 5.01
CA ASP A 45 5.05 -28.06 6.09
C ASP A 45 5.57 -27.72 7.50
N ARG A 46 6.45 -26.72 7.62
CA ARG A 46 6.97 -26.25 8.91
C ARG A 46 5.98 -25.29 9.57
N ASP A 47 5.40 -25.71 10.69
CA ASP A 47 4.39 -24.94 11.42
C ASP A 47 4.86 -23.56 11.90
N VAL A 48 6.16 -23.34 12.08
CA VAL A 48 6.70 -22.03 12.48
C VAL A 48 6.30 -20.91 11.52
N PHE A 49 6.30 -21.18 10.20
CA PHE A 49 5.92 -20.19 9.20
C PHE A 49 4.43 -19.85 9.29
N HIS A 50 3.59 -20.86 9.54
CA HIS A 50 2.15 -20.68 9.73
C HIS A 50 1.80 -19.96 11.04
N ARG A 51 2.55 -20.20 12.12
CA ARG A 51 2.37 -19.45 13.38
C ARG A 51 2.75 -17.98 13.19
N LEU A 52 3.85 -17.71 12.49
CA LEU A 52 4.29 -16.36 12.17
C LEU A 52 3.32 -15.63 11.25
N SER A 53 2.82 -16.27 10.19
CA SER A 53 1.86 -15.65 9.27
C SER A 53 0.58 -15.25 10.01
N ARG A 54 0.06 -16.10 10.89
CA ARG A 54 -1.09 -15.79 11.75
C ARG A 54 -0.83 -14.66 12.73
N PHE A 55 0.37 -14.58 13.31
CA PHE A 55 0.77 -13.47 14.18
C PHE A 55 0.76 -12.14 13.42
N TRP A 56 1.46 -12.09 12.28
CA TRP A 56 1.59 -10.89 11.46
C TRP A 56 0.29 -10.49 10.78
N THR A 57 -0.59 -11.43 10.43
CA THR A 57 -1.91 -11.15 9.86
C THR A 57 -2.78 -10.30 10.81
N LYS A 58 -2.67 -10.49 12.13
CA LYS A 58 -3.40 -9.67 13.10
C LYS A 58 -2.91 -8.23 13.12
N ILE A 59 -1.59 -8.04 13.07
CA ILE A 59 -0.95 -6.72 13.03
C ILE A 59 -1.30 -6.03 11.71
N PHE A 60 -1.18 -6.77 10.60
CA PHE A 60 -1.59 -6.33 9.27
C PHE A 60 -3.02 -5.82 9.26
N ALA A 61 -3.98 -6.57 9.83
CA ALA A 61 -5.39 -6.17 9.84
C ALA A 61 -5.61 -4.81 10.51
N VAL A 62 -4.94 -4.55 11.64
CA VAL A 62 -5.05 -3.27 12.36
C VAL A 62 -4.43 -2.13 11.54
N SER A 63 -3.20 -2.32 11.03
CA SER A 63 -2.53 -1.31 10.21
C SER A 63 -3.29 -1.04 8.92
N PHE A 64 -3.82 -2.08 8.27
CA PHE A 64 -4.61 -1.97 7.06
C PHE A 64 -5.90 -1.17 7.29
N ALA A 65 -6.63 -1.46 8.37
CA ALA A 65 -7.83 -0.70 8.72
C ALA A 65 -7.52 0.80 8.92
N MET A 66 -6.43 1.13 9.61
CA MET A 66 -5.98 2.52 9.77
C MET A 66 -5.58 3.17 8.43
N GLY A 67 -4.96 2.40 7.53
CA GLY A 67 -4.67 2.81 6.16
C GLY A 67 -5.94 3.17 5.39
N VAL A 68 -6.97 2.32 5.42
CA VAL A 68 -8.26 2.58 4.77
C VAL A 68 -8.91 3.86 5.30
N VAL A 69 -9.03 4.01 6.62
CA VAL A 69 -9.68 5.18 7.22
C VAL A 69 -8.95 6.48 6.86
N SER A 70 -7.62 6.49 6.95
CA SER A 70 -6.83 7.67 6.59
C SER A 70 -6.81 7.96 5.08
N GLY A 71 -6.85 6.92 4.24
CA GLY A 71 -6.91 7.04 2.78
C GLY A 71 -8.22 7.65 2.28
N ILE A 72 -9.34 7.28 2.89
CA ILE A 72 -10.65 7.90 2.59
C ILE A 72 -10.60 9.42 2.83
N VAL A 73 -10.03 9.85 3.95
CA VAL A 73 -9.89 11.29 4.25
C VAL A 73 -9.03 11.99 3.18
N LEU A 74 -7.91 11.36 2.78
CA LEU A 74 -7.02 11.89 1.76
C LEU A 74 -7.71 12.01 0.39
N SER A 75 -8.50 11.02 -0.02
CA SER A 75 -9.20 11.05 -1.32
C SER A 75 -10.19 12.21 -1.42
N TYR A 76 -10.92 12.51 -0.34
CA TYR A 76 -11.85 13.64 -0.32
C TYR A 76 -11.14 15.00 -0.29
N GLN A 77 -9.93 15.09 0.28
CA GLN A 77 -9.17 16.35 0.33
C GLN A 77 -8.81 16.91 -1.05
N PHE A 78 -8.64 16.07 -2.07
CA PHE A 78 -8.46 16.54 -3.45
C PHE A 78 -9.64 17.41 -3.90
N GLY A 79 -10.88 17.01 -3.57
CA GLY A 79 -12.08 17.76 -3.92
C GLY A 79 -12.34 18.97 -3.02
N THR A 80 -12.25 18.78 -1.69
CA THR A 80 -12.67 19.82 -0.74
C THR A 80 -11.69 20.99 -0.65
N ASN A 81 -10.38 20.70 -0.71
CA ASN A 81 -9.34 21.71 -0.46
C ASN A 81 -8.60 22.12 -1.74
N TRP A 82 -8.69 21.30 -2.80
CA TRP A 82 -7.95 21.48 -4.05
C TRP A 82 -8.87 21.42 -5.27
N SER A 83 -10.03 22.09 -5.20
CA SER A 83 -11.08 22.03 -6.22
C SER A 83 -10.60 22.41 -7.63
N ARG A 84 -9.82 23.50 -7.77
CA ARG A 84 -9.24 23.90 -9.06
C ARG A 84 -8.22 22.90 -9.59
N PHE A 85 -7.42 22.29 -8.74
CA PHE A 85 -6.52 21.20 -9.15
C PHE A 85 -7.32 20.01 -9.68
N SER A 86 -8.39 19.63 -8.97
CA SER A 86 -9.27 18.53 -9.38
C SER A 86 -10.00 18.81 -10.70
N GLU A 87 -10.43 20.05 -10.93
CA GLU A 87 -11.05 20.46 -12.20
C GLU A 87 -10.05 20.41 -13.35
N VAL A 88 -8.86 21.00 -13.17
CA VAL A 88 -7.84 21.10 -14.22
C VAL A 88 -7.26 19.74 -14.60
N THR A 89 -6.98 18.89 -13.61
CA THR A 89 -6.26 17.61 -13.83
C THR A 89 -7.15 16.38 -13.82
N GLY A 90 -8.45 16.55 -13.55
CA GLY A 90 -9.39 15.45 -13.29
C GLY A 90 -9.49 14.44 -14.42
N SER A 91 -9.43 14.88 -15.68
CA SER A 91 -9.49 13.99 -16.85
C SER A 91 -8.28 13.07 -17.00
N VAL A 92 -7.16 13.37 -16.32
CA VAL A 92 -5.93 12.57 -16.34
C VAL A 92 -5.75 11.82 -15.02
N ILE A 93 -5.78 12.51 -13.89
CA ILE A 93 -5.53 11.92 -12.57
C ILE A 93 -6.73 11.09 -12.08
N GLY A 94 -7.96 11.52 -12.37
CA GLY A 94 -9.18 10.84 -11.94
C GLY A 94 -9.22 9.38 -12.38
N PRO A 95 -8.99 9.07 -13.67
CA PRO A 95 -8.90 7.68 -14.13
C PRO A 95 -7.82 6.86 -13.44
N LEU A 96 -6.62 7.39 -13.20
CA LEU A 96 -5.54 6.66 -12.51
C LEU A 96 -5.94 6.24 -11.09
N ILE A 97 -6.53 7.17 -10.32
CA ILE A 97 -7.06 6.88 -8.97
C ILE A 97 -8.28 5.95 -9.05
N GLY A 98 -9.12 6.09 -10.08
CA GLY A 98 -10.24 5.17 -10.31
C GLY A 98 -9.78 3.73 -10.57
N PHE A 99 -8.73 3.54 -11.37
CA PHE A 99 -8.14 2.23 -11.63
C PHE A 99 -7.52 1.60 -10.38
N GLU A 100 -6.95 2.40 -9.48
CA GLU A 100 -6.50 1.92 -8.17
C GLU A 100 -7.64 1.23 -7.43
N VAL A 101 -8.79 1.89 -7.31
CA VAL A 101 -9.95 1.32 -6.62
C VAL A 101 -10.44 0.05 -7.32
N LEU A 102 -10.62 0.10 -8.63
CA LEU A 102 -11.20 -1.00 -9.41
C LEU A 102 -10.31 -2.24 -9.45
N THR A 103 -8.99 -2.08 -9.49
CA THR A 103 -8.07 -3.20 -9.70
C THR A 103 -7.38 -3.65 -8.42
N ALA A 104 -6.96 -2.72 -7.56
CA ALA A 104 -6.23 -3.05 -6.33
C ALA A 104 -7.18 -3.24 -5.16
N PHE A 105 -8.02 -2.24 -4.85
CA PHE A 105 -8.86 -2.31 -3.63
C PHE A 105 -9.90 -3.41 -3.70
N PHE A 106 -10.55 -3.62 -4.85
CA PHE A 106 -11.48 -4.75 -5.00
C PHE A 106 -10.78 -6.10 -4.86
N LEU A 107 -9.57 -6.24 -5.39
CA LEU A 107 -8.78 -7.46 -5.27
C LEU A 107 -8.40 -7.71 -3.81
N GLU A 108 -7.87 -6.69 -3.14
CA GLU A 108 -7.56 -6.73 -1.72
C GLU A 108 -8.80 -7.07 -0.89
N ALA A 109 -9.90 -6.32 -1.03
CA ALA A 109 -11.11 -6.52 -0.23
C ALA A 109 -11.68 -7.93 -0.39
N THR A 110 -11.62 -8.50 -1.60
CA THR A 110 -12.10 -9.87 -1.88
C THR A 110 -11.25 -10.92 -1.16
N PHE A 111 -9.93 -10.85 -1.30
CA PHE A 111 -9.04 -11.88 -0.75
C PHE A 111 -8.68 -11.63 0.73
N LEU A 112 -8.78 -10.40 1.21
CA LEU A 112 -8.53 -10.03 2.60
C LEU A 112 -9.49 -10.75 3.55
N GLY A 113 -10.78 -10.85 3.19
CA GLY A 113 -11.75 -11.61 3.98
C GLY A 113 -11.32 -13.07 4.16
N VAL A 114 -10.80 -13.69 3.10
CA VAL A 114 -10.28 -15.07 3.12
C VAL A 114 -8.98 -15.14 3.94
N MET A 115 -8.05 -14.21 3.76
CA MET A 115 -6.81 -14.14 4.54
C MET A 115 -7.07 -14.02 6.05
N LEU A 116 -8.03 -13.19 6.46
CA LEU A 116 -8.34 -12.95 7.87
C LEU A 116 -9.14 -14.08 8.51
N PHE A 117 -10.13 -14.64 7.80
CA PHE A 117 -11.14 -15.53 8.39
C PHE A 117 -11.16 -16.95 7.81
N GLY A 118 -10.34 -17.23 6.80
CA GLY A 118 -10.35 -18.48 6.02
C GLY A 118 -9.50 -19.61 6.58
N TRP A 119 -8.67 -19.38 7.60
CA TRP A 119 -7.68 -20.34 8.13
C TRP A 119 -8.17 -21.79 8.30
N ASN A 120 -9.39 -21.98 8.83
CA ASN A 120 -10.01 -23.30 9.04
C ASN A 120 -11.31 -23.47 8.24
N ARG A 121 -11.54 -22.61 7.24
CA ARG A 121 -12.78 -22.57 6.45
C ARG A 121 -12.55 -22.77 4.95
N VAL A 122 -11.34 -22.56 4.48
CA VAL A 122 -10.95 -22.82 3.09
C VAL A 122 -9.81 -23.82 3.02
N PRO A 123 -9.63 -24.53 1.88
CA PRO A 123 -8.46 -25.36 1.66
C PRO A 123 -7.14 -24.58 1.81
N ARG A 124 -6.08 -25.24 2.27
CA ARG A 124 -4.76 -24.63 2.49
C ARG A 124 -4.26 -23.82 1.28
N TRP A 125 -4.35 -24.39 0.09
CA TRP A 125 -3.90 -23.73 -1.15
C TRP A 125 -4.67 -22.43 -1.45
N LEU A 126 -5.96 -22.36 -1.10
CA LEU A 126 -6.79 -21.19 -1.34
C LEU A 126 -6.48 -20.09 -0.33
N HIS A 127 -6.14 -20.45 0.91
CA HIS A 127 -5.67 -19.48 1.90
C HIS A 127 -4.33 -18.87 1.49
N VAL A 128 -3.36 -19.69 1.04
CA VAL A 128 -2.09 -19.21 0.50
C VAL A 128 -2.31 -18.29 -0.71
N LEU A 129 -3.18 -18.70 -1.65
CA LEU A 129 -3.54 -17.87 -2.79
C LEU A 129 -4.10 -16.52 -2.34
N ALA A 130 -4.98 -16.49 -1.34
CA ALA A 130 -5.53 -15.24 -0.82
C ALA A 130 -4.44 -14.31 -0.28
N CYS A 131 -3.48 -14.82 0.48
CA CYS A 131 -2.35 -14.03 0.97
C CYS A 131 -1.49 -13.46 -0.18
N VAL A 132 -1.25 -14.25 -1.23
CA VAL A 132 -0.54 -13.79 -2.43
C VAL A 132 -1.33 -12.71 -3.17
N MET A 133 -2.64 -12.90 -3.35
CA MET A 133 -3.49 -11.91 -4.04
C MET A 133 -3.61 -10.60 -3.26
N VAL A 134 -3.63 -10.65 -1.92
CA VAL A 134 -3.54 -9.44 -1.08
C VAL A 134 -2.20 -8.74 -1.28
N ALA A 135 -1.08 -9.47 -1.31
CA ALA A 135 0.23 -8.87 -1.57
C ALA A 135 0.32 -8.21 -2.97
N VAL A 136 -0.18 -8.91 -4.00
CA VAL A 136 -0.27 -8.36 -5.37
C VAL A 136 -1.17 -7.13 -5.41
N GLY A 137 -2.32 -7.16 -4.74
CA GLY A 137 -3.22 -6.02 -4.62
C GLY A 137 -2.53 -4.79 -4.03
N THR A 138 -1.81 -4.96 -2.91
CA THR A 138 -1.10 -3.84 -2.27
C THR A 138 0.02 -3.27 -3.15
N ALA A 139 0.71 -4.11 -3.93
CA ALA A 139 1.68 -3.66 -4.91
C ALA A 139 1.02 -2.93 -6.10
N MET A 140 -0.15 -3.39 -6.55
CA MET A 140 -0.93 -2.72 -7.60
C MET A 140 -1.51 -1.38 -7.14
N SER A 141 -1.91 -1.25 -5.87
CA SER A 141 -2.31 0.05 -5.31
C SER A 141 -1.14 1.03 -5.38
N ALA A 142 0.05 0.61 -4.91
CA ALA A 142 1.27 1.40 -5.01
C ALA A 142 1.58 1.82 -6.45
N PHE A 143 1.40 0.93 -7.43
CA PHE A 143 1.57 1.23 -8.86
C PHE A 143 0.69 2.41 -9.30
N TRP A 144 -0.63 2.34 -9.07
CA TRP A 144 -1.57 3.36 -9.58
C TRP A 144 -1.41 4.70 -8.89
N ILE A 145 -1.29 4.71 -7.56
CA ILE A 145 -1.13 5.97 -6.82
C ILE A 145 0.22 6.64 -7.12
N LEU A 146 1.30 5.85 -7.31
CA LEU A 146 2.59 6.42 -7.73
C LEU A 146 2.57 6.85 -9.18
N SER A 147 1.81 6.21 -10.06
CA SER A 147 1.65 6.66 -11.44
C SER A 147 1.05 8.07 -11.47
N ALA A 148 -0.05 8.28 -10.74
CA ALA A 148 -0.67 9.59 -10.57
C ALA A 148 0.28 10.61 -9.93
N ASN A 149 0.94 10.24 -8.82
CA ASN A 149 1.86 11.15 -8.12
C ASN A 149 3.10 11.50 -8.94
N SER A 150 3.60 10.57 -9.75
CA SER A 150 4.74 10.80 -10.65
C SER A 150 4.34 11.68 -11.82
N TRP A 151 3.12 11.51 -12.35
CA TRP A 151 2.58 12.40 -13.38
C TRP A 151 2.48 13.84 -12.89
N MET A 152 2.10 14.07 -11.63
CA MET A 152 2.10 15.41 -11.02
C MET A 152 3.48 16.08 -10.98
N GLN A 153 4.56 15.32 -11.16
CA GLN A 153 5.95 15.79 -11.07
C GLN A 153 6.58 15.95 -12.45
N THR A 154 6.31 15.00 -13.35
CA THR A 154 6.74 15.02 -14.75
C THR A 154 5.56 14.77 -15.68
N PRO A 155 4.64 15.74 -15.86
CA PRO A 155 3.45 15.55 -16.67
C PRO A 155 3.81 15.32 -18.15
N THR A 156 3.28 14.26 -18.75
CA THR A 156 3.47 13.89 -20.17
C THR A 156 2.21 13.22 -20.71
N GLY A 157 2.12 13.00 -22.03
CA GLY A 157 0.98 12.34 -22.67
C GLY A 157 -0.34 13.11 -22.57
N TYR A 158 -0.32 14.43 -22.40
CA TYR A 158 -1.51 15.27 -22.27
C TYR A 158 -1.38 16.59 -23.04
N GLU A 159 -2.49 17.26 -23.28
CA GLU A 159 -2.53 18.65 -23.76
C GLU A 159 -3.46 19.52 -22.93
N MET A 160 -3.24 20.83 -22.99
CA MET A 160 -4.10 21.82 -22.34
C MET A 160 -5.09 22.37 -23.35
N ARG A 161 -6.39 22.20 -23.09
CA ARG A 161 -7.48 22.83 -23.84
C ARG A 161 -8.35 23.61 -22.87
N ASP A 162 -8.54 24.90 -23.10
CA ASP A 162 -9.34 25.80 -22.27
C ASP A 162 -8.96 25.77 -20.77
N GLY A 163 -7.66 25.60 -20.47
CA GLY A 163 -7.16 25.53 -19.10
C GLY A 163 -7.37 24.18 -18.39
N LEU A 164 -7.86 23.15 -19.09
CA LEU A 164 -8.02 21.79 -18.59
C LEU A 164 -7.03 20.84 -19.27
N ALA A 165 -6.51 19.87 -18.53
CA ALA A 165 -5.64 18.82 -19.04
C ALA A 165 -6.47 17.69 -19.67
N TYR A 166 -6.21 17.37 -20.93
CA TYR A 166 -6.85 16.26 -21.65
C TYR A 166 -5.80 15.19 -21.99
N PRO A 167 -6.10 13.90 -21.73
CA PRO A 167 -5.17 12.82 -22.04
C PRO A 167 -5.04 12.62 -23.55
N LEU A 168 -3.80 12.48 -24.02
CA LEU A 168 -3.45 12.13 -25.41
C LEU A 168 -2.93 10.69 -25.51
N ASP A 169 -2.05 10.29 -24.59
CA ASP A 169 -1.44 8.95 -24.57
C ASP A 169 -1.38 8.42 -23.13
N TRP A 170 -2.12 7.34 -22.88
CA TRP A 170 -2.17 6.72 -21.56
C TRP A 170 -0.89 6.00 -21.16
N ILE A 171 -0.12 5.48 -22.12
CA ILE A 171 1.16 4.83 -21.82
C ILE A 171 2.15 5.87 -21.33
N GLU A 172 2.23 7.03 -21.99
CA GLU A 172 3.07 8.14 -21.54
C GLU A 172 2.60 8.71 -20.19
N ILE A 173 1.29 8.83 -19.98
CA ILE A 173 0.74 9.28 -18.68
C ILE A 173 1.14 8.31 -17.57
N ILE A 174 0.89 7.01 -17.78
CA ILE A 174 1.09 5.97 -16.76
C ILE A 174 2.58 5.80 -16.45
N PHE A 175 3.38 5.65 -17.51
CA PHE A 175 4.83 5.47 -17.46
C PHE A 175 5.58 6.77 -17.75
N ASN A 176 5.15 7.85 -17.09
CA ASN A 176 5.79 9.15 -17.19
C ASN A 176 7.27 9.09 -16.75
N PRO A 177 8.12 10.06 -17.14
CA PRO A 177 9.57 9.98 -16.97
C PRO A 177 10.04 9.68 -15.54
N SER A 178 9.29 10.14 -14.53
CA SER A 178 9.65 9.90 -13.14
C SER A 178 9.14 8.59 -12.53
N PHE A 179 8.14 7.96 -13.14
CA PHE A 179 7.48 6.78 -12.59
C PHE A 179 8.42 5.59 -12.38
N LEU A 180 9.25 5.28 -13.39
CA LEU A 180 10.10 4.07 -13.40
C LEU A 180 11.18 4.06 -12.31
N HIS A 181 11.54 5.21 -11.74
CA HIS A 181 12.46 5.26 -10.60
C HIS A 181 11.72 5.43 -9.25
N ARG A 182 10.56 6.10 -9.23
CA ARG A 182 9.78 6.34 -8.01
C ARG A 182 9.09 5.07 -7.52
N LEU A 183 8.55 4.25 -8.42
CA LEU A 183 7.87 3.01 -8.02
C LEU A 183 8.83 2.01 -7.34
N PRO A 184 9.99 1.63 -7.94
CA PRO A 184 10.94 0.75 -7.26
C PRO A 184 11.45 1.34 -5.94
N HIS A 185 11.72 2.65 -5.89
CA HIS A 185 12.14 3.31 -4.66
C HIS A 185 11.09 3.14 -3.55
N MET A 186 9.82 3.41 -3.83
CA MET A 186 8.75 3.31 -2.85
C MET A 186 8.53 1.87 -2.38
N LEU A 187 8.53 0.90 -3.30
CA LEU A 187 8.37 -0.52 -2.95
C LEU A 187 9.53 -1.02 -2.09
N LEU A 188 10.77 -0.68 -2.46
CA LEU A 188 11.95 -1.05 -1.67
C LEU A 188 11.93 -0.40 -0.27
N ALA A 189 11.49 0.86 -0.18
CA ALA A 189 11.31 1.53 1.11
C ALA A 189 10.27 0.81 1.99
N ALA A 190 9.12 0.44 1.42
CA ALA A 190 8.07 -0.30 2.14
C ALA A 190 8.55 -1.68 2.62
N TYR A 191 9.30 -2.40 1.79
CA TYR A 191 9.91 -3.68 2.15
C TYR A 191 10.94 -3.51 3.26
N LEU A 192 11.83 -2.51 3.15
CA LEU A 192 12.80 -2.20 4.18
C LEU A 192 12.15 -1.83 5.51
N THR A 193 11.11 -0.99 5.49
CA THR A 193 10.33 -0.64 6.69
C THR A 193 9.79 -1.89 7.38
N THR A 194 9.22 -2.80 6.61
CA THR A 194 8.69 -4.07 7.15
C THR A 194 9.80 -4.95 7.70
N SER A 195 10.89 -5.16 6.97
CA SER A 195 12.02 -5.96 7.42
C SER A 195 12.60 -5.44 8.74
N LEU A 196 12.75 -4.13 8.90
CA LEU A 196 13.23 -3.53 10.15
C LEU A 196 12.27 -3.77 11.32
N VAL A 197 10.95 -3.68 11.08
CA VAL A 197 9.94 -3.96 12.11
C VAL A 197 9.95 -5.44 12.50
N VAL A 198 10.00 -6.35 11.52
CA VAL A 198 10.08 -7.81 11.75
C VAL A 198 11.34 -8.16 12.53
N LEU A 199 12.49 -7.60 12.12
CA LEU A 199 13.78 -7.77 12.80
C LEU A 199 13.73 -7.27 14.24
N ALA A 200 13.16 -6.08 14.47
CA ALA A 200 13.03 -5.51 15.81
C ALA A 200 12.16 -6.38 16.73
N VAL A 201 11.05 -6.92 16.23
CA VAL A 201 10.18 -7.84 16.98
C VAL A 201 10.90 -9.17 17.26
N GLY A 202 11.61 -9.73 16.27
CA GLY A 202 12.44 -10.93 16.44
C GLY A 202 13.52 -10.74 17.50
N ALA A 203 14.30 -9.66 17.40
CA ALA A 203 15.35 -9.33 18.36
C ALA A 203 14.79 -9.18 19.77
N ARG A 204 13.65 -8.49 19.92
CA ARG A 204 12.97 -8.30 21.21
C ARG A 204 12.57 -9.62 21.86
N TYR A 205 12.04 -10.56 21.09
CA TYR A 205 11.65 -11.88 21.59
C TYR A 205 12.86 -12.76 21.95
N LEU A 206 13.93 -12.73 21.15
CA LEU A 206 15.18 -13.43 21.48
C LEU A 206 15.81 -12.90 22.76
N LEU A 207 15.91 -11.58 22.92
CA LEU A 207 16.44 -10.96 24.14
C LEU A 207 15.60 -11.31 25.38
N ALA A 208 14.30 -11.52 25.21
CA ALA A 208 13.39 -11.92 26.28
C ALA A 208 13.37 -13.44 26.53
N GLY A 209 14.07 -14.25 25.73
CA GLY A 209 14.03 -15.72 25.82
C GLY A 209 12.65 -16.33 25.51
N LYS A 210 11.79 -15.64 24.74
CA LYS A 210 10.42 -16.07 24.41
C LYS A 210 10.30 -16.37 22.92
N PHE A 211 9.45 -17.34 22.55
CA PHE A 211 9.16 -17.70 21.15
C PHE A 211 10.44 -17.85 20.31
N THR A 212 11.42 -18.58 20.83
CA THR A 212 12.80 -18.58 20.32
C THR A 212 12.91 -19.15 18.91
N GLU A 213 12.04 -20.08 18.52
CA GLU A 213 11.98 -20.61 17.16
C GLU A 213 11.49 -19.54 16.18
N GLU A 214 10.34 -18.92 16.45
CA GLU A 214 9.74 -17.85 15.64
C GLU A 214 10.69 -16.65 15.54
N ALA A 215 11.30 -16.29 16.66
CA ALA A 215 12.17 -15.14 16.76
C ALA A 215 13.47 -15.33 15.96
N ARG A 216 14.03 -16.55 15.89
CA ARG A 216 15.16 -16.85 14.98
C ARG A 216 14.77 -16.74 13.52
N VAL A 217 13.58 -17.23 13.14
CA VAL A 217 13.09 -17.11 11.76
C VAL A 217 12.92 -15.64 11.37
N MET A 218 12.31 -14.81 12.23
CA MET A 218 12.17 -13.37 11.99
C MET A 218 13.51 -12.62 11.89
N MET A 219 14.58 -13.14 12.48
CA MET A 219 15.92 -12.53 12.39
C MET A 219 16.71 -12.96 11.16
N GLN A 220 16.31 -14.04 10.49
CA GLN A 220 17.03 -14.65 9.37
C GLN A 220 16.41 -14.34 8.01
N MET A 221 15.13 -13.98 7.98
CA MET A 221 14.37 -13.59 6.78
C MET A 221 14.41 -12.09 6.57
#